data_AF-A0A8T1X6K9-F1
#
_entry.id   AF-A0A8T1X6K9-F1
#
_cell.length_a   1.000
_cell.length_b   1.000
_cell.length_c   1.000
_cell.angle_alpha   90.00
_cell.angle_beta   90.00
_cell.angle_gamma   90.00
#
_symmetry.space_group_name_H-M   'P 1'
#
loop_
_entity.id
_entity.type
_entity.pdbx_description
1 polymer ?
#
loop_
_entity_poly.entity_id
_entity_poly.type
_entity_poly.pdbx_seq_one_letter_code
_entity_poly.pdbx_strand_id
1 'polypeptide(L)'
;MDKYAKPRVRRAQTIDSDNSTILSSASSSTQRITMLESPIELCAIEALEGWMYWQRDASNAHCWTKVYGVLDNEFLWLFKGNHSSRTLFLQIAVSSVEVSGQRQLRIVDPNGEDLEIWLLDEASFRTWRRRLEEASALTTQFFRMTEIEARRLPRNSAYRGSLVTYRRASKRAKYKAALEWMAKRWRRKCMPPTR
;
A
#
# COMPACT_ATOMS: atom_id res chain seq x y z
N MET A 1 -29.99 44.92 -24.27
CA MET A 1 -29.19 43.72 -24.62
C MET A 1 -28.03 44.23 -25.47
N ASP A 2 -26.97 44.69 -24.81
CA ASP A 2 -25.88 45.43 -25.45
C ASP A 2 -24.62 44.58 -25.44
N LYS A 3 -24.17 44.18 -26.63
CA LYS A 3 -22.89 43.50 -26.84
C LYS A 3 -21.81 44.54 -27.08
N TYR A 4 -21.00 44.81 -26.06
CA TYR A 4 -19.79 45.62 -26.16
C TYR A 4 -18.60 44.79 -26.65
N ALA A 5 -18.05 45.17 -27.80
CA ALA A 5 -16.73 44.75 -28.27
C ALA A 5 -15.64 45.62 -27.63
N LYS A 6 -14.49 45.03 -27.28
CA LYS A 6 -13.29 45.74 -26.81
C LYS A 6 -12.02 45.26 -27.52
N PRO A 7 -11.00 46.14 -27.67
CA PRO A 7 -10.04 46.07 -28.76
C PRO A 7 -8.69 45.42 -28.39
N ARG A 8 -7.98 45.06 -29.47
CA ARG A 8 -6.67 44.40 -29.56
C ARG A 8 -5.54 45.42 -29.42
N VAL A 9 -4.56 45.15 -28.56
CA VAL A 9 -3.30 45.92 -28.46
C VAL A 9 -2.12 44.99 -28.75
N ARG A 10 -1.29 45.39 -29.72
CA ARG A 10 0.03 44.81 -30.03
C ARG A 10 1.10 45.57 -29.25
N ARG A 11 2.11 44.86 -28.73
CA ARG A 11 3.38 45.44 -28.31
C ARG A 11 4.52 44.61 -28.91
N ALA A 12 5.53 45.31 -29.43
CA ALA A 12 6.65 44.78 -30.17
C ALA A 12 7.93 44.65 -29.31
N GLN A 13 8.87 43.85 -29.86
CA GLN A 13 10.35 43.93 -29.75
C GLN A 13 11.00 43.32 -28.47
N THR A 14 12.13 42.59 -28.50
CA THR A 14 13.35 42.71 -29.35
C THR A 14 14.36 41.55 -29.10
N ILE A 15 15.29 41.33 -30.04
CA ILE A 15 16.70 40.80 -29.95
C ILE A 15 16.88 39.26 -29.86
N ASP A 16 17.36 38.56 -30.90
CA ASP A 16 18.78 38.31 -31.32
C ASP A 16 19.51 37.33 -30.35
N SER A 17 20.27 36.28 -30.69
CA SER A 17 20.96 35.84 -31.92
C SER A 17 21.24 34.32 -31.87
N ASP A 18 21.59 33.80 -33.03
CA ASP A 18 21.94 32.42 -33.40
C ASP A 18 23.11 31.77 -32.65
N ASN A 19 23.04 30.45 -32.46
CA ASN A 19 23.86 29.45 -33.17
C ASN A 19 23.94 28.14 -32.38
N SER A 20 23.18 27.14 -32.84
CA SER A 20 23.46 25.73 -32.61
C SER A 20 24.34 25.21 -33.76
N THR A 21 25.33 24.36 -33.48
CA THR A 21 25.66 23.11 -34.21
C THR A 21 27.10 22.63 -33.92
N ILE A 22 27.20 21.56 -33.10
CA ILE A 22 27.99 20.32 -33.24
C ILE A 22 29.54 20.38 -33.40
N LEU A 23 30.28 19.68 -32.51
CA LEU A 23 31.12 18.47 -32.79
C LEU A 23 32.17 18.21 -31.70
N SER A 24 32.12 17.00 -31.14
CA SER A 24 33.12 16.45 -30.21
C SER A 24 34.42 16.10 -30.92
N SER A 25 35.56 16.32 -30.26
CA SER A 25 36.78 15.52 -30.45
C SER A 25 37.70 15.63 -29.23
N ALA A 26 38.58 14.64 -29.09
CA ALA A 26 38.95 13.99 -27.85
C ALA A 26 40.28 14.44 -27.20
N SER A 27 40.37 14.12 -25.91
CA SER A 27 41.55 13.73 -25.11
C SER A 27 42.70 14.72 -24.88
N SER A 28 42.79 15.20 -23.64
CA SER A 28 43.90 14.96 -22.68
C SER A 28 44.11 16.20 -21.80
N SER A 29 43.75 16.13 -20.51
CA SER A 29 44.61 16.71 -19.46
C SER A 29 44.13 16.33 -18.07
N THR A 30 45.04 15.70 -17.32
CA THR A 30 45.34 16.03 -15.93
C THR A 30 44.29 15.68 -14.87
N GLN A 31 44.65 14.63 -14.13
CA GLN A 31 44.17 14.31 -12.78
C GLN A 31 43.87 15.56 -11.96
N ARG A 32 42.64 15.67 -11.47
CA ARG A 32 42.37 16.32 -10.20
C ARG A 32 41.55 15.38 -9.34
N ILE A 33 42.22 14.91 -8.31
CA ILE A 33 41.64 14.24 -7.15
C ILE A 33 40.74 15.26 -6.45
N THR A 34 39.45 14.96 -6.37
CA THR A 34 38.52 15.50 -5.37
C THR A 34 37.74 14.27 -4.87
N MET A 35 38.22 13.66 -3.79
CA MET A 35 37.66 13.82 -2.45
C MET A 35 36.19 13.39 -2.39
N LEU A 36 36.01 12.11 -2.06
CA LEU A 36 35.05 11.63 -1.08
C LEU A 36 33.62 12.17 -1.21
N GLU A 37 32.85 11.61 -2.13
CA GLU A 37 31.40 11.57 -2.01
C GLU A 37 30.95 10.14 -2.26
N SER A 38 30.66 9.44 -1.17
CA SER A 38 30.03 8.14 -1.20
C SER A 38 28.65 8.28 -1.84
N PRO A 39 28.37 7.70 -3.01
CA PRO A 39 27.00 7.46 -3.37
C PRO A 39 26.62 6.18 -2.63
N ILE A 40 26.07 6.30 -1.42
CA ILE A 40 25.00 5.35 -1.11
C ILE A 40 23.90 5.80 -2.05
N GLU A 41 23.92 5.25 -3.27
CA GLU A 41 22.71 5.07 -4.03
C GLU A 41 21.79 4.30 -3.08
N LEU A 42 20.96 5.04 -2.33
CA LEU A 42 19.67 4.55 -1.90
C LEU A 42 18.95 4.28 -3.22
N CYS A 43 19.29 3.15 -3.85
CA CYS A 43 18.57 2.59 -4.97
C CYS A 43 17.14 2.56 -4.48
N ALA A 44 16.33 3.50 -4.97
CA ALA A 44 14.92 3.52 -4.69
C ALA A 44 14.41 2.16 -5.17
N ILE A 45 14.19 1.24 -4.25
CA ILE A 45 13.76 -0.10 -4.61
C ILE A 45 12.39 0.10 -5.21
N GLU A 46 12.26 -0.13 -6.51
CA GLU A 46 10.99 0.04 -7.20
C GLU A 46 9.89 -0.72 -6.46
N ALA A 47 8.72 -0.10 -6.38
CA ALA A 47 7.56 -0.72 -5.75
C ALA A 47 7.24 -2.04 -6.45
N LEU A 48 7.07 -3.11 -5.67
CA LEU A 48 6.63 -4.39 -6.21
C LEU A 48 5.11 -4.38 -6.32
N GLU A 49 4.60 -4.58 -7.53
CA GLU A 49 3.17 -4.57 -7.80
C GLU A 49 2.70 -5.87 -8.43
N GLY A 50 1.47 -6.32 -8.12
CA GLY A 50 0.96 -7.55 -8.69
C GLY A 50 -0.41 -7.98 -8.19
N TRP A 51 -1.06 -8.82 -8.99
CA TRP A 51 -2.31 -9.48 -8.58
C TRP A 51 -2.03 -10.62 -7.60
N MET A 52 -2.84 -10.69 -6.56
CA MET A 52 -2.80 -11.76 -5.56
C MET A 52 -4.20 -12.04 -5.02
N TYR A 53 -4.31 -13.04 -4.17
CA TYR A 53 -5.53 -13.34 -3.45
C TYR A 53 -5.30 -13.10 -1.97
N TRP A 54 -6.21 -12.39 -1.31
CA TRP A 54 -6.22 -12.22 0.14
C TRP A 54 -7.23 -13.17 0.76
N GLN A 55 -7.06 -13.57 2.02
CA GLN A 55 -8.10 -14.23 2.81
C GLN A 55 -8.78 -13.23 3.75
N ARG A 56 -10.08 -12.96 3.51
CA ARG A 56 -10.80 -11.90 4.23
C ARG A 56 -11.22 -12.29 5.63
N ASP A 57 -11.64 -13.54 5.73
CA ASP A 57 -12.39 -14.02 6.86
C ASP A 57 -11.67 -15.23 7.43
N ALA A 58 -11.06 -15.07 8.59
CA ALA A 58 -10.43 -16.19 9.30
C ALA A 58 -11.46 -17.29 9.64
N SER A 59 -12.75 -16.94 9.77
CA SER A 59 -13.82 -17.95 9.97
C SER A 59 -14.23 -18.68 8.69
N ASN A 60 -13.77 -18.23 7.52
CA ASN A 60 -14.00 -18.91 6.24
C ASN A 60 -12.69 -18.99 5.45
N ALA A 61 -11.91 -20.03 5.76
CA ALA A 61 -10.58 -20.26 5.20
C ALA A 61 -10.54 -20.44 3.66
N HIS A 62 -11.70 -20.60 3.03
CA HIS A 62 -11.81 -20.77 1.58
C HIS A 62 -12.23 -19.48 0.85
N CYS A 63 -12.52 -18.40 1.57
CA CYS A 63 -12.97 -17.15 0.97
C CYS A 63 -11.79 -16.25 0.60
N TRP A 64 -11.33 -16.42 -0.64
CA TRP A 64 -10.24 -15.65 -1.22
C TRP A 64 -10.78 -14.49 -2.08
N THR A 65 -10.30 -13.28 -1.82
CA THR A 65 -10.63 -12.08 -2.61
C THR A 65 -9.43 -11.72 -3.49
N LYS A 66 -9.64 -11.63 -4.80
CA LYS A 66 -8.60 -11.12 -5.71
C LYS A 66 -8.38 -9.63 -5.45
N VAL A 67 -7.13 -9.24 -5.25
CA VAL A 67 -6.71 -7.86 -4.96
C VAL A 67 -5.44 -7.52 -5.73
N TYR A 68 -5.22 -6.23 -5.97
CA TYR A 68 -3.96 -5.73 -6.49
C TYR A 68 -3.10 -5.27 -5.31
N GLY A 69 -1.93 -5.87 -5.14
CA GLY A 69 -0.98 -5.51 -4.10
C GLY A 69 0.11 -4.60 -4.62
N VAL A 70 0.47 -3.61 -3.82
CA VAL A 70 1.62 -2.72 -4.02
C VAL A 70 2.44 -2.77 -2.75
N LEU A 71 3.73 -3.10 -2.86
CA LEU A 71 4.69 -3.10 -1.76
C LEU A 71 5.76 -2.05 -2.06
N ASP A 72 5.81 -1.02 -1.22
CA ASP A 72 6.80 0.05 -1.30
C ASP A 72 7.38 0.26 0.10
N ASN A 73 8.71 0.22 0.18
CA ASN A 73 9.47 0.14 1.41
C ASN A 73 8.92 -0.93 2.38
N GLU A 74 8.47 -0.54 3.56
CA GLU A 74 7.92 -1.41 4.59
C GLU A 74 6.40 -1.64 4.53
N PHE A 75 5.71 -1.01 3.58
CA PHE A 75 4.25 -0.97 3.55
C PHE A 75 3.68 -1.75 2.37
N LEU A 76 2.67 -2.58 2.67
CA LEU A 76 1.84 -3.27 1.70
C LEU A 76 0.46 -2.63 1.65
N TRP A 77 0.04 -2.20 0.47
CA TRP A 77 -1.33 -1.76 0.17
C TRP A 77 -2.02 -2.78 -0.71
N LEU A 78 -3.27 -3.10 -0.37
CA LEU A 78 -4.14 -3.95 -1.18
C LEU A 78 -5.30 -3.12 -1.71
N PHE A 79 -5.58 -3.23 -3.00
CA PHE A 79 -6.64 -2.51 -3.72
C PHE A 79 -7.70 -3.48 -4.25
N LYS A 80 -8.97 -3.04 -4.27
CA LYS A 80 -10.12 -3.87 -4.73
C LYS A 80 -10.16 -4.15 -6.24
N GLY A 81 -9.38 -3.42 -7.05
CA GLY A 81 -9.44 -3.47 -8.50
C GLY A 81 -8.13 -3.03 -9.15
N ASN A 82 -8.13 -2.93 -10.48
CA ASN A 82 -6.93 -2.52 -11.23
C ASN A 82 -6.55 -1.06 -10.91
N HIS A 83 -5.37 -0.67 -11.39
CA HIS A 83 -4.70 0.62 -11.15
C HIS A 83 -5.60 1.85 -11.31
N SER A 84 -6.61 1.82 -12.18
CA SER A 84 -7.50 2.98 -12.42
C SER A 84 -8.55 3.22 -11.33
N SER A 85 -8.86 2.22 -10.50
CA SER A 85 -9.94 2.33 -9.50
C SER A 85 -9.49 2.76 -8.10
N ARG A 86 -8.17 2.71 -7.82
CA ARG A 86 -7.44 3.10 -6.58
C ARG A 86 -8.21 3.01 -5.26
N THR A 87 -9.16 2.09 -5.14
CA THR A 87 -9.95 1.96 -3.92
C THR A 87 -9.15 1.12 -2.95
N LEU A 88 -8.39 1.81 -2.10
CA LEU A 88 -7.59 1.20 -1.05
C LEU A 88 -8.49 0.32 -0.18
N PHE A 89 -8.08 -0.93 -0.05
CA PHE A 89 -8.81 -1.91 0.71
C PHE A 89 -8.17 -2.13 2.09
N LEU A 90 -6.85 -2.18 2.14
CA LEU A 90 -6.04 -2.39 3.34
C LEU A 90 -4.66 -1.76 3.15
N GLN A 91 -4.10 -1.22 4.23
CA GLN A 91 -2.68 -0.95 4.38
C GLN A 91 -2.14 -1.67 5.62
N ILE A 92 -0.94 -2.24 5.50
CA ILE A 92 -0.21 -2.89 6.59
C ILE A 92 1.27 -2.51 6.50
N ALA A 93 1.89 -2.23 7.65
CA ALA A 93 3.35 -2.25 7.77
C ALA A 93 3.78 -3.70 8.04
N VAL A 94 4.74 -4.21 7.30
CA VAL A 94 5.15 -5.61 7.39
C VAL A 94 6.09 -5.76 8.59
N SER A 95 5.69 -6.53 9.60
CA SER A 95 6.54 -6.81 10.78
C SER A 95 7.17 -8.20 10.72
N SER A 96 6.47 -9.20 10.19
CA SER A 96 7.02 -10.52 9.92
C SER A 96 6.29 -11.21 8.77
N VAL A 97 6.95 -12.21 8.19
CA VAL A 97 6.46 -12.99 7.05
C VAL A 97 6.72 -14.46 7.31
N GLU A 98 5.70 -15.29 7.18
CA GLU A 98 5.76 -16.74 7.36
C GLU A 98 5.19 -17.43 6.13
N VAL A 99 5.76 -18.58 5.74
CA VAL A 99 5.16 -19.45 4.73
C VAL A 99 4.11 -20.32 5.41
N SER A 100 2.83 -20.10 5.09
CA SER A 100 1.71 -20.87 5.66
C SER A 100 1.25 -22.04 4.77
N GLY A 101 1.73 -22.11 3.53
CA GLY A 101 1.36 -23.15 2.56
C GLY A 101 2.13 -23.01 1.25
N GLN A 102 1.81 -23.84 0.25
CA GLN A 102 2.64 -23.96 -0.98
C GLN A 102 2.91 -22.63 -1.69
N ARG A 103 1.93 -21.72 -1.74
CA ARG A 103 2.08 -20.35 -2.26
C ARG A 103 1.40 -19.33 -1.37
N GLN A 104 1.34 -19.63 -0.08
CA GLN A 104 0.67 -18.81 0.91
C GLN A 104 1.69 -18.14 1.81
N LEU A 105 1.47 -16.85 2.03
CA LEU A 105 2.26 -16.05 2.95
C LEU A 105 1.32 -15.47 4.01
N ARG A 106 1.72 -15.65 5.26
CA ARG A 106 1.13 -14.98 6.41
C ARG A 106 2.00 -13.79 6.76
N ILE A 107 1.40 -12.61 6.81
CA ILE A 107 2.05 -11.32 7.04
C ILE A 107 1.50 -10.76 8.35
N VAL A 108 2.36 -10.38 9.27
CA VAL A 108 1.94 -9.84 10.57
C VAL A 108 2.32 -8.36 10.66
N ASP A 109 1.42 -7.55 11.20
CA ASP A 109 1.66 -6.12 11.47
C ASP A 109 2.32 -5.89 12.84
N PRO A 110 2.83 -4.67 13.12
CA PRO A 110 3.44 -4.35 14.41
C PRO A 110 2.49 -4.44 15.62
N ASN A 111 1.17 -4.53 15.40
CA ASN A 111 0.17 -4.75 16.44
C ASN A 111 -0.17 -6.24 16.66
N GLY A 112 0.44 -7.14 15.88
CA GLY A 112 0.18 -8.58 15.93
C GLY A 112 -1.04 -9.04 15.13
N GLU A 113 -1.65 -8.17 14.32
CA GLU A 113 -2.71 -8.58 13.39
C GLU A 113 -2.12 -9.19 12.13
N ASP A 114 -2.72 -10.28 11.66
CA ASP A 114 -2.24 -11.03 10.51
C ASP A 114 -3.12 -10.91 9.26
N LEU A 115 -2.46 -10.97 8.11
CA LEU A 115 -3.02 -10.99 6.78
C LEU A 115 -2.49 -12.23 6.07
N GLU A 116 -3.38 -12.97 5.42
CA GLU A 116 -2.98 -14.15 4.63
C GLU A 116 -3.21 -13.88 3.15
N ILE A 117 -2.16 -14.11 2.35
CA ILE A 117 -2.16 -13.94 0.90
C ILE A 117 -1.77 -15.23 0.18
N TRP A 118 -2.28 -15.39 -1.02
CA TRP A 118 -1.94 -16.49 -1.94
C TRP A 118 -1.52 -15.93 -3.30
N LEU A 119 -0.42 -16.46 -3.82
CA LEU A 119 0.21 -16.01 -5.07
C LEU A 119 -0.07 -17.00 -6.21
N LEU A 120 -0.25 -16.47 -7.41
CA LEU A 120 -0.71 -17.25 -8.58
C LEU A 120 0.30 -18.33 -8.97
N ASP A 121 1.57 -17.96 -9.02
CA ASP A 121 2.66 -18.82 -9.48
C ASP A 121 3.86 -18.78 -8.50
N GLU A 122 4.76 -19.74 -8.68
CA GLU A 122 5.93 -19.95 -7.83
C GLU A 122 6.96 -18.81 -7.92
N ALA A 123 7.12 -18.20 -9.11
CA ALA A 123 8.08 -17.11 -9.30
C ALA A 123 7.60 -15.83 -8.58
N SER A 124 6.31 -15.54 -8.71
CA SER A 124 5.63 -14.49 -7.94
C SER A 124 5.76 -14.75 -6.44
N PHE A 125 5.49 -15.97 -5.98
CA PHE A 125 5.63 -16.35 -4.56
C PHE A 125 7.02 -16.05 -4.01
N ARG A 126 8.08 -16.49 -4.70
CA ARG A 126 9.48 -16.24 -4.28
C ARG A 126 9.82 -14.76 -4.25
N THR A 127 9.39 -14.02 -5.27
CA THR A 127 9.66 -12.58 -5.39
C THR A 127 8.98 -11.79 -4.27
N TRP A 128 7.69 -12.05 -4.06
CA TRP A 128 6.89 -11.41 -3.00
C TRP A 128 7.44 -11.76 -1.62
N ARG A 129 7.76 -13.03 -1.36
CA ARG A 129 8.34 -13.46 -0.09
C ARG A 129 9.60 -12.67 0.25
N ARG A 130 10.58 -12.66 -0.67
CA ARG A 130 11.85 -11.94 -0.46
C ARG A 130 11.62 -10.45 -0.20
N ARG A 131 10.79 -9.79 -1.02
CA ARG A 131 10.53 -8.35 -0.88
C ARG A 131 9.77 -8.02 0.42
N LEU A 132 8.87 -8.90 0.87
CA LEU A 132 8.19 -8.74 2.16
C LEU A 132 9.15 -8.99 3.35
N GLU A 133 10.10 -9.91 3.22
CA GLU A 133 11.15 -10.12 4.23
C GLU A 133 12.04 -8.86 4.35
N GLU A 134 12.42 -8.25 3.23
CA GLU A 134 13.13 -6.95 3.22
C GLU A 134 12.30 -5.83 3.86
N ALA A 135 11.01 -5.73 3.53
CA ALA A 135 10.07 -4.80 4.15
C ALA A 135 9.99 -4.98 5.68
N SER A 136 10.02 -6.22 6.16
CA SER A 136 10.03 -6.54 7.60
C SER A 136 11.28 -6.05 8.32
N ALA A 137 12.43 -6.11 7.64
CA ALA A 137 13.68 -5.60 8.18
C ALA A 137 13.64 -4.06 8.32
N LEU A 138 13.04 -3.36 7.35
CA LEU A 138 12.85 -1.91 7.42
C LEU A 138 11.94 -1.50 8.58
N THR A 139 10.79 -2.18 8.77
CA THR A 139 9.92 -1.95 9.93
C THR A 139 10.66 -2.18 11.25
N THR A 140 11.44 -3.27 11.33
CA THR A 140 12.23 -3.61 12.52
C THR A 140 13.26 -2.53 12.81
N GLN A 141 13.95 -2.04 11.78
CA GLN A 141 14.93 -0.97 11.91
C GLN A 141 14.28 0.33 12.42
N PHE A 142 13.12 0.72 11.88
CA PHE A 142 12.40 1.90 12.34
C PHE A 142 12.06 1.83 13.83
N PHE A 143 11.47 0.73 14.31
CA PHE A 143 11.11 0.60 15.71
C PHE A 143 12.33 0.48 16.64
N ARG A 144 13.43 -0.14 16.18
CA ARG A 144 14.68 -0.14 16.94
C ARG A 144 15.31 1.24 17.06
N MET A 145 15.29 2.05 16.01
CA MET A 145 15.90 3.37 16.00
C MET A 145 15.08 4.41 16.77
N THR A 146 13.76 4.28 16.75
CA THR A 146 12.87 5.25 17.41
C THR A 146 12.58 4.89 18.87
N GLU A 147 12.81 3.64 19.28
CA GLU A 147 12.45 3.10 20.60
C GLU A 147 10.96 3.26 20.95
N ILE A 148 10.12 3.48 19.93
CA ILE A 148 8.67 3.59 20.08
C ILE A 148 8.05 2.21 19.91
N GLU A 149 7.00 1.91 20.66
CA GLU A 149 6.20 0.71 20.46
C GLU A 149 5.02 1.02 19.52
N ALA A 150 4.64 0.09 18.66
CA ALA A 150 3.52 0.26 17.71
C ALA A 150 2.22 0.76 18.37
N ARG A 151 1.91 0.25 19.57
CA ARG A 151 0.73 0.63 20.36
C ARG A 151 0.73 2.10 20.84
N ARG A 152 1.90 2.73 20.92
CA ARG A 152 2.08 4.13 21.33
C ARG A 152 1.98 5.11 20.17
N LEU A 153 1.98 4.61 18.93
CA LEU A 153 1.86 5.46 17.75
C LEU A 153 0.48 6.12 17.67
N PRO A 154 0.40 7.34 17.10
CA PRO A 154 -0.86 7.98 16.77
C PRO A 154 -1.77 7.06 15.94
N ARG A 155 -3.09 7.22 16.10
CA ARG A 155 -4.08 6.34 15.44
C ARG A 155 -4.01 6.38 13.91
N ASN A 156 -3.51 7.48 13.34
CA ASN A 156 -3.35 7.73 11.92
C ASN A 156 -1.95 7.37 11.40
N SER A 157 -1.06 6.82 12.22
CA SER A 157 0.27 6.38 11.78
C SER A 157 0.13 5.23 10.78
N ALA A 158 0.91 5.30 9.69
CA ALA A 158 0.99 4.25 8.68
C ALA A 158 1.44 2.89 9.26
N TYR A 159 2.37 2.92 10.23
CA TYR A 159 2.86 1.72 10.94
C TYR A 159 1.79 1.04 11.81
N ARG A 160 0.70 1.74 12.12
CA ARG A 160 -0.44 1.13 12.81
C ARG A 160 -1.32 0.31 11.87
N GLY A 161 -1.22 0.57 10.56
CA GLY A 161 -2.03 -0.08 9.53
C GLY A 161 -3.53 0.20 9.64
N SER A 162 -4.28 -0.32 8.67
CA SER A 162 -5.74 -0.27 8.66
C SER A 162 -6.39 -1.61 9.01
N LEU A 163 -5.58 -2.67 9.21
CA LEU A 163 -6.07 -4.03 9.47
C LEU A 163 -6.86 -4.13 10.77
N VAL A 164 -6.37 -3.50 11.84
CA VAL A 164 -7.05 -3.40 13.13
C VAL A 164 -8.45 -2.78 12.98
N THR A 165 -8.54 -1.68 12.22
CA THR A 165 -9.81 -0.97 11.96
C THR A 165 -10.76 -1.83 11.14
N TYR A 166 -10.24 -2.49 10.11
CA TYR A 166 -11.00 -3.40 9.26
C TYR A 166 -11.60 -4.58 10.06
N ARG A 167 -10.79 -5.28 10.86
CA ARG A 167 -11.24 -6.41 11.69
C ARG A 167 -12.25 -5.99 12.75
N ARG A 168 -12.07 -4.82 13.38
CA ARG A 168 -13.04 -4.28 14.34
C ARG A 168 -14.40 -3.99 13.69
N ALA A 169 -14.40 -3.38 12.50
CA ALA A 169 -15.65 -3.12 11.76
C ALA A 169 -16.36 -4.43 11.40
N SER A 170 -15.61 -5.44 10.92
CA SER A 170 -16.12 -6.77 10.61
C SER A 170 -16.74 -7.46 11.84
N LYS A 171 -16.02 -7.49 12.98
CA LYS A 171 -16.53 -8.07 14.23
C LYS A 171 -17.82 -7.36 14.69
N ARG A 172 -17.85 -6.03 14.68
CA ARG A 172 -19.05 -5.24 15.05
C ARG A 172 -20.25 -5.57 14.16
N ALA A 173 -20.05 -5.70 12.85
CA ALA A 173 -21.10 -6.09 11.91
C ALA A 173 -21.65 -7.50 12.21
N LYS A 174 -20.76 -8.48 12.48
CA LYS A 174 -21.15 -9.84 12.87
C LYS A 174 -21.99 -9.84 14.16
N TYR A 175 -21.56 -9.14 15.21
CA TYR A 175 -22.33 -9.03 16.46
C TYR A 175 -23.69 -8.37 16.24
N LYS A 176 -23.76 -7.29 15.44
CA LYS A 176 -25.03 -6.63 15.12
C LYS A 176 -25.99 -7.59 14.40
N ALA A 177 -25.51 -8.32 13.40
CA ALA A 177 -26.32 -9.30 12.68
C ALA A 177 -26.85 -10.43 13.60
N ALA A 178 -26.02 -10.91 14.53
CA ALA A 178 -26.43 -11.92 15.51
C ALA A 178 -27.53 -11.38 16.46
N LEU A 179 -27.37 -10.15 16.96
CA LEU A 179 -28.39 -9.49 17.80
C LEU A 179 -29.71 -9.32 17.04
N GLU A 180 -29.66 -8.87 15.79
CA GLU A 180 -30.85 -8.74 14.94
C GLU A 180 -31.54 -10.09 14.69
N TRP A 181 -30.77 -11.16 14.45
CA TRP A 181 -31.31 -12.51 14.30
C TRP A 181 -32.00 -12.99 15.58
N MET A 182 -31.37 -12.80 16.75
CA MET A 182 -31.97 -13.15 18.04
C MET A 182 -33.26 -12.38 18.29
N ALA A 183 -33.27 -11.07 18.03
CA ALA A 183 -34.47 -10.23 18.17
C ALA A 183 -35.60 -10.66 17.22
N LYS A 184 -35.28 -11.06 15.98
CA LYS A 184 -36.27 -11.64 15.04
C LYS A 184 -36.81 -12.98 15.50
N ARG A 185 -35.97 -13.82 16.12
CA ARG A 185 -36.38 -15.12 16.66
C ARG A 185 -37.27 -14.97 17.90
N TRP A 186 -36.93 -14.03 18.79
CA TRP A 186 -37.72 -13.73 19.98
C TRP A 186 -39.11 -13.19 19.61
N ARG A 187 -39.20 -12.23 18.68
CA ARG A 187 -40.49 -11.72 18.17
C ARG A 187 -41.39 -12.82 17.60
N ARG A 188 -40.82 -13.78 16.86
CA ARG A 188 -41.58 -14.93 16.33
C ARG A 188 -42.07 -15.90 17.41
N LYS A 189 -41.37 -16.02 18.53
CA LYS A 189 -41.76 -16.91 19.64
C LYS A 189 -42.74 -16.25 20.62
N CYS A 190 -42.67 -14.94 20.79
CA CYS A 190 -43.37 -14.22 21.84
C CYS A 190 -44.61 -13.45 21.34
N MET A 191 -44.89 -13.42 20.03
CA MET A 191 -46.14 -12.86 19.52
C MET A 191 -47.15 -13.97 19.17
N PRO A 192 -48.36 -13.98 19.77
CA PRO A 192 -49.41 -14.90 19.37
C PRO A 192 -49.90 -14.56 17.95
N PRO A 193 -50.38 -15.56 17.18
CA PRO A 193 -50.96 -15.29 15.87
C PRO A 193 -52.17 -14.37 16.05
N THR A 194 -52.11 -13.21 15.40
CA THR A 194 -53.25 -12.31 15.29
C THR A 194 -54.28 -13.04 14.42
N ARG A 195 -55.40 -13.44 15.04
CA ARG A 195 -56.56 -13.97 14.33
C ARG A 195 -57.24 -12.89 13.51
#